data_AF-A0A7V2L7Q0-F1
#
_entry.id   AF-A0A7V2L7Q0-F1
#
_cell.length_a   1.000
_cell.length_b   1.000
_cell.length_c   1.000
_cell.angle_alpha   90.00
_cell.angle_beta   90.00
_cell.angle_gamma   90.00
#
_symmetry.space_group_name_H-M   'P 1'
#
loop_
_entity.id
_entity.type
_entity.pdbx_description
1 polymer ?
#
loop_
_entity_poly.entity_id
_entity_poly.type
_entity_poly.pdbx_seq_one_letter_code
_entity_poly.pdbx_strand_id
1 'polypeptide(L)'
;MMDKDLVLLHEKIDYLTEQFEAQQRQREALDELKQDLIPITNHMIKLSINELEEIGTDFELEDLLFLLKRILRNTHLWTDLLDRLESIMDLADEASVLGKQAFTNTIETLDQLEQDGYFAFARGGYYVLQRIVTEFSEEDVRALGDNIVDLLTLVQNMTQPEVLTLANNAIESMRGQATENGKPPSTLSLLRQLSDPKVRIGLSKVLTIVSSLANENAGEIKN
;
A
#
# COMPACT_ATOMS: atom_id res chain seq x y z
N MET A 1 -14.25 50.21 -48.36
CA MET A 1 -14.65 50.41 -46.95
C MET A 1 -16.04 49.83 -46.64
N MET A 2 -16.96 49.69 -47.61
CA MET A 2 -18.32 49.15 -47.39
C MET A 2 -18.41 47.62 -47.13
N ASP A 3 -17.42 46.80 -47.54
CA ASP A 3 -17.47 45.34 -47.31
C ASP A 3 -17.21 44.93 -45.86
N LYS A 4 -16.35 45.65 -45.13
CA LYS A 4 -16.02 45.30 -43.74
C LYS A 4 -17.20 45.55 -42.79
N ASP A 5 -17.99 46.58 -43.06
CA ASP A 5 -19.16 46.91 -42.24
C ASP A 5 -20.28 45.90 -42.45
N LEU A 6 -20.46 45.37 -43.66
CA LEU A 6 -21.45 44.32 -43.95
C LEU A 6 -21.12 42.99 -43.28
N VAL A 7 -19.84 42.61 -43.22
CA VAL A 7 -19.40 41.38 -42.55
C VAL A 7 -19.55 41.49 -41.03
N LEU A 8 -19.19 42.64 -40.44
CA LEU A 8 -19.37 42.90 -39.01
C LEU A 8 -20.84 42.95 -38.58
N LEU A 9 -21.74 43.34 -39.49
CA LEU A 9 -23.17 43.40 -39.22
C LEU A 9 -23.81 42.00 -39.29
N HIS A 10 -23.37 41.15 -40.21
CA HIS A 10 -23.79 39.74 -40.25
C HIS A 10 -23.31 38.98 -39.03
N GLU A 11 -22.04 39.13 -38.63
CA GLU A 11 -21.50 38.46 -37.44
C GLU A 11 -22.23 38.88 -36.15
N LYS A 12 -22.62 40.16 -36.05
CA LYS A 12 -23.44 40.64 -34.92
C LYS A 12 -24.88 40.18 -34.98
N ILE A 13 -25.48 40.08 -36.16
CA ILE A 13 -26.85 39.56 -36.33
C ILE A 13 -26.87 38.06 -36.02
N ASP A 14 -25.88 37.30 -36.47
CA ASP A 14 -25.78 35.86 -36.21
C ASP A 14 -25.59 35.61 -34.70
N TYR A 15 -24.71 36.38 -34.04
CA TYR A 15 -24.53 36.31 -32.59
C TYR A 15 -25.80 36.71 -31.80
N LEU A 16 -26.53 37.73 -32.24
CA LEU A 16 -27.79 38.13 -31.62
C LEU A 16 -28.92 37.13 -31.88
N THR A 17 -28.93 36.49 -33.05
CA THR A 17 -29.92 35.46 -33.41
C THR A 17 -29.69 34.21 -32.58
N GLU A 18 -28.44 33.78 -32.41
CA GLU A 18 -28.08 32.64 -31.57
C GLU A 18 -28.42 32.87 -30.09
N GLN A 19 -28.18 34.07 -29.57
CA GLN A 19 -28.61 34.48 -28.21
C GLN A 19 -30.14 34.50 -28.07
N PHE A 20 -30.86 34.98 -29.08
CA PHE A 20 -32.32 35.06 -29.06
C PHE A 20 -32.96 33.67 -29.09
N GLU A 21 -32.43 32.76 -29.91
CA GLU A 21 -32.87 31.36 -29.95
C GLU A 21 -32.60 30.62 -28.64
N ALA A 22 -31.44 30.83 -28.02
CA ALA A 22 -31.14 30.26 -26.70
C ALA A 22 -32.11 30.77 -25.61
N GLN A 23 -32.45 32.06 -25.65
CA GLN A 23 -33.40 32.66 -24.72
C GLN A 23 -34.83 32.16 -24.96
N GLN A 24 -35.21 31.92 -26.21
CA GLN A 24 -36.53 31.40 -26.57
C GLN A 24 -36.70 29.95 -26.10
N ARG A 25 -35.68 29.10 -26.32
CA ARG A 25 -35.65 27.72 -25.80
C ARG A 25 -35.75 27.67 -24.27
N GLN A 26 -35.11 28.60 -23.57
CA GLN A 26 -35.20 28.68 -22.12
C GLN A 26 -36.61 29.10 -21.66
N ARG A 27 -37.28 30.01 -22.37
CA ARG A 27 -38.66 30.40 -22.05
C ARG A 27 -39.65 29.27 -22.31
N GLU A 28 -39.48 28.55 -23.41
CA GLU A 28 -40.30 27.38 -23.75
C GLU A 28 -40.13 26.27 -22.72
N ALA A 29 -38.90 25.95 -22.33
CA ALA A 29 -38.63 24.98 -21.27
C ALA A 29 -39.22 25.40 -19.91
N LEU A 30 -39.20 26.71 -19.60
CA LEU A 30 -39.83 27.23 -18.38
C LEU A 30 -41.36 27.19 -18.43
N ASP A 31 -41.96 27.44 -19.59
CA ASP A 31 -43.42 27.39 -19.74
C ASP A 31 -43.93 25.95 -19.78
N GLU A 32 -43.18 25.01 -20.36
CA GLU A 32 -43.43 23.57 -20.28
C GLU A 32 -43.30 23.08 -18.84
N LEU A 33 -42.22 23.45 -18.14
CA LEU A 33 -42.05 23.14 -16.72
C LEU A 33 -43.19 23.69 -15.85
N LYS A 34 -43.67 24.91 -16.12
CA LYS A 34 -44.85 25.46 -15.44
C LYS A 34 -46.10 24.66 -15.77
N GLN A 35 -46.31 24.31 -17.03
CA GLN A 35 -47.48 23.56 -17.48
C GLN A 35 -47.53 22.15 -16.88
N ASP A 36 -46.38 21.54 -16.66
CA ASP A 36 -46.24 20.22 -16.03
C ASP A 36 -46.28 20.29 -14.49
N LEU A 37 -45.75 21.36 -13.89
CA LEU A 37 -45.81 21.57 -12.43
C LEU A 37 -47.22 21.88 -11.94
N ILE A 38 -47.99 22.70 -12.66
CA ILE A 38 -49.35 23.11 -12.26
C ILE A 38 -50.25 21.91 -11.89
N PRO A 39 -50.36 20.84 -12.69
CA PRO A 39 -51.18 19.68 -12.34
C PRO A 39 -50.59 18.89 -11.18
N ILE A 40 -49.26 18.75 -11.09
CA ILE A 40 -48.59 18.04 -9.98
C ILE A 40 -48.81 18.77 -8.66
N THR A 41 -48.66 20.09 -8.62
CA THR A 41 -48.93 20.92 -7.44
C THR A 41 -50.41 20.83 -7.03
N ASN A 42 -51.33 20.89 -7.98
CA ASN A 42 -52.76 20.71 -7.70
C ASN A 42 -53.08 19.31 -7.14
N HIS A 43 -52.40 18.28 -7.62
CA HIS A 43 -52.57 16.91 -7.12
C HIS A 43 -51.97 16.72 -5.73
N MET A 44 -50.79 17.30 -5.47
CA MET A 44 -50.15 17.27 -4.15
C MET A 44 -51.00 17.98 -3.10
N ILE A 45 -51.57 19.16 -3.42
CA ILE A 45 -52.46 19.87 -2.49
C ILE A 45 -53.69 19.02 -2.16
N LYS A 46 -54.29 18.34 -3.15
CA LYS A 46 -55.46 17.46 -2.93
C LYS A 46 -55.11 16.20 -2.13
N LEU A 47 -53.96 15.59 -2.41
CA LEU A 47 -53.46 14.41 -1.67
C LEU A 47 -53.10 14.78 -0.23
N SER A 48 -52.43 15.90 -0.01
CA SER A 48 -52.17 16.42 1.33
C SER A 48 -53.47 16.72 2.07
N ILE A 49 -54.49 17.32 1.46
CA ILE A 49 -55.79 17.54 2.13
C ILE A 49 -56.45 16.20 2.55
N ASN A 50 -56.32 15.15 1.74
CA ASN A 50 -56.86 13.83 2.07
C ASN A 50 -56.02 13.04 3.09
N GLU A 51 -54.69 13.17 3.09
CA GLU A 51 -53.78 12.52 4.07
C GLU A 51 -53.65 13.30 5.38
N LEU A 52 -53.88 14.62 5.38
CA LEU A 52 -53.96 15.46 6.58
C LEU A 52 -55.20 15.16 7.43
N GLU A 53 -56.17 14.41 6.90
CA GLU A 53 -57.26 13.84 7.70
C GLU A 53 -56.76 12.70 8.61
N GLU A 54 -55.59 12.11 8.31
CA GLU A 54 -54.99 10.98 9.04
C GLU A 54 -53.81 11.40 9.95
N ILE A 55 -53.10 12.49 9.61
CA ILE A 55 -52.10 13.13 10.47
C ILE A 55 -52.80 14.17 11.35
N GLY A 56 -53.41 13.68 12.43
CA GLY A 56 -54.46 14.35 13.19
C GLY A 56 -54.25 15.83 13.56
N THR A 57 -55.35 16.58 13.52
CA THR A 57 -55.78 17.82 14.23
C THR A 57 -54.81 18.98 14.53
N ASP A 58 -53.50 18.84 14.39
CA ASP A 58 -52.49 19.82 14.83
C ASP A 58 -51.79 20.55 13.67
N PHE A 59 -52.15 20.24 12.42
CA PHE A 59 -51.55 20.88 11.24
C PHE A 59 -52.61 21.64 10.44
N GLU A 60 -52.66 22.95 10.64
CA GLU A 60 -53.64 23.81 9.98
C GLU A 60 -53.09 24.37 8.65
N LEU A 61 -53.98 24.65 7.70
CA LEU A 61 -53.62 25.34 6.46
C LEU A 61 -52.95 26.71 6.73
N GLU A 62 -53.27 27.33 7.87
CA GLU A 62 -52.65 28.57 8.34
C GLU A 62 -51.17 28.38 8.71
N ASP A 63 -50.78 27.21 9.23
CA ASP A 63 -49.39 26.87 9.52
C ASP A 63 -48.57 26.72 8.24
N LEU A 64 -49.14 26.11 7.19
CA LEU A 64 -48.51 26.05 5.86
C LEU A 64 -48.28 27.44 5.28
N LEU A 65 -49.27 28.32 5.36
CA LEU A 65 -49.15 29.71 4.90
C LEU A 65 -48.17 30.52 5.75
N PHE A 66 -48.12 30.25 7.06
CA PHE A 66 -47.15 30.86 7.97
C PHE A 66 -45.72 30.42 7.67
N LEU A 67 -45.51 29.12 7.43
CA LEU A 67 -44.22 28.56 7.01
C LEU A 67 -43.78 29.12 5.66
N LEU A 68 -44.68 29.18 4.67
CA LEU A 68 -44.40 29.78 3.37
C LEU A 68 -44.02 31.26 3.52
N LYS A 69 -44.78 32.03 4.30
CA LYS A 69 -44.43 33.43 4.63
C LYS A 69 -43.11 33.52 5.39
N ARG A 70 -42.78 32.57 6.26
CA ARG A 70 -41.50 32.55 6.99
C ARG A 70 -40.33 32.27 6.05
N ILE A 71 -40.50 31.36 5.11
CA ILE A 71 -39.52 31.05 4.06
C ILE A 71 -39.30 32.29 3.17
N LEU A 72 -40.38 32.89 2.67
CA LEU A 72 -40.32 34.07 1.80
C LEU A 72 -39.79 35.32 2.50
N ARG A 73 -40.05 35.47 3.80
CA ARG A 73 -39.56 36.60 4.61
C ARG A 73 -38.11 36.44 5.02
N ASN A 74 -37.62 35.21 5.10
CA ASN A 74 -36.27 34.90 5.58
C ASN A 74 -35.39 34.39 4.44
N THR A 75 -35.47 35.05 3.28
CA THR A 75 -34.70 34.72 2.07
C THR A 75 -33.21 34.64 2.33
N HIS A 76 -32.67 35.53 3.19
CA HIS A 76 -31.25 35.54 3.54
C HIS A 76 -30.78 34.24 4.18
N LEU A 77 -31.58 33.64 5.06
CA LEU A 77 -31.25 32.34 5.68
C LEU A 77 -31.22 31.21 4.64
N TRP A 78 -32.07 31.27 3.62
CA TRP A 78 -32.07 30.30 2.53
C TRP A 78 -30.88 30.51 1.60
N THR A 79 -30.52 31.75 1.29
CA THR A 79 -29.31 32.07 0.52
C THR A 79 -28.06 31.56 1.25
N ASP A 80 -27.92 31.85 2.55
CA ASP A 80 -26.76 31.39 3.33
C ASP A 80 -26.67 29.86 3.43
N LEU A 81 -27.82 29.16 3.44
CA LEU A 81 -27.85 27.70 3.42
C LEU A 81 -27.46 27.15 2.04
N LEU A 82 -27.92 27.78 0.95
CA LEU A 82 -27.55 27.40 -0.40
C LEU A 82 -26.06 27.62 -0.66
N ASP A 83 -25.50 28.75 -0.24
CA ASP A 83 -24.06 29.07 -0.37
C ASP A 83 -23.19 28.06 0.41
N ARG A 84 -23.68 27.59 1.57
CA ARG A 84 -23.00 26.53 2.33
C ARG A 84 -23.09 25.17 1.65
N LEU A 85 -24.23 24.85 1.03
CA LEU A 85 -24.36 23.61 0.27
C LEU A 85 -23.47 23.63 -0.97
N GLU A 86 -23.38 24.76 -1.66
CA GLU A 86 -22.45 24.97 -2.79
C GLU A 86 -21.01 24.74 -2.34
N SER A 87 -20.58 25.34 -1.23
CA SER A 87 -19.24 25.11 -0.67
C SER A 87 -18.98 23.65 -0.32
N ILE A 88 -19.97 22.90 0.19
CA ILE A 88 -19.82 21.47 0.49
C ILE A 88 -19.71 20.66 -0.80
N MET A 89 -20.49 21.01 -1.83
CA MET A 89 -20.44 20.35 -3.13
C MET A 89 -19.12 20.60 -3.83
N ASP A 90 -18.60 21.82 -3.81
CA ASP A 90 -17.29 22.17 -4.35
C ASP A 90 -16.18 21.36 -3.67
N LEU A 91 -16.21 21.27 -2.34
CA LEU A 91 -15.26 20.45 -1.58
C LEU A 91 -15.40 18.96 -1.89
N ALA A 92 -16.62 18.46 -2.12
CA ALA A 92 -16.85 17.07 -2.49
C ALA A 92 -16.31 16.76 -3.89
N ASP A 93 -16.44 17.69 -4.83
CA ASP A 93 -15.90 17.59 -6.18
C ASP A 93 -14.37 17.64 -6.17
N GLU A 94 -13.78 18.57 -5.41
CA GLU A 94 -12.33 18.61 -5.19
C GLU A 94 -11.80 17.32 -4.55
N ALA A 95 -12.47 16.83 -3.50
CA ALA A 95 -12.10 15.58 -2.84
C ALA A 95 -12.25 14.36 -3.77
N SER A 96 -13.25 14.35 -4.65
CA SER A 96 -13.45 13.31 -5.66
C SER A 96 -12.31 13.30 -6.68
N VAL A 97 -11.89 14.48 -7.16
CA VAL A 97 -10.77 14.60 -8.11
C VAL A 97 -9.44 14.22 -7.47
N LEU A 98 -9.14 14.75 -6.28
CA LEU A 98 -7.93 14.42 -5.53
C LEU A 98 -7.91 12.94 -5.12
N GLY A 99 -9.06 12.40 -4.69
CA GLY A 99 -9.21 11.00 -4.33
C GLY A 99 -8.95 10.06 -5.49
N LYS A 100 -9.45 10.39 -6.69
CA LYS A 100 -9.15 9.64 -7.92
C LYS A 100 -7.66 9.66 -8.24
N GLN A 101 -7.01 10.82 -8.18
CA GLN A 101 -5.57 10.92 -8.43
C GLN A 101 -4.73 10.15 -7.40
N ALA A 102 -5.04 10.29 -6.11
CA ALA A 102 -4.38 9.56 -5.04
C ALA A 102 -4.57 8.04 -5.20
N PHE A 103 -5.78 7.61 -5.57
CA PHE A 103 -6.08 6.22 -5.84
C PHE A 103 -5.27 5.69 -7.03
N THR A 104 -5.27 6.40 -8.16
CA THR A 104 -4.47 6.02 -9.34
C THR A 104 -2.98 5.93 -9.00
N ASN A 105 -2.40 6.93 -8.34
CA ASN A 105 -0.99 6.90 -7.94
C ASN A 105 -0.67 5.72 -7.00
N THR A 106 -1.59 5.39 -6.09
CA THR A 106 -1.42 4.25 -5.18
C THR A 106 -1.45 2.93 -5.95
N ILE A 107 -2.39 2.76 -6.89
CA ILE A 107 -2.45 1.56 -7.74
C ILE A 107 -1.20 1.44 -8.60
N GLU A 108 -0.72 2.52 -9.22
CA GLU A 108 0.52 2.50 -10.00
C GLU A 108 1.74 2.14 -9.15
N THR A 109 1.82 2.68 -7.93
CA THR A 109 2.90 2.34 -6.99
C THR A 109 2.83 0.88 -6.57
N LEU A 110 1.63 0.37 -6.28
CA LEU A 110 1.43 -1.04 -5.93
C LEU A 110 1.75 -1.98 -7.10
N ASP A 111 1.38 -1.61 -8.32
CA ASP A 111 1.68 -2.37 -9.53
C ASP A 111 3.19 -2.41 -9.79
N GLN A 112 3.90 -1.29 -9.62
CA GLN A 112 5.37 -1.25 -9.66
C GLN A 112 5.99 -2.16 -8.59
N LEU A 113 5.51 -2.11 -7.34
CA LEU A 113 5.99 -2.99 -6.28
C LEU A 113 5.72 -4.48 -6.58
N GLU A 114 4.61 -4.79 -7.26
CA GLU A 114 4.32 -6.14 -7.72
C GLU A 114 5.25 -6.59 -8.84
N GLN A 115 5.46 -5.73 -9.85
CA GLN A 115 6.35 -5.99 -10.98
C GLN A 115 7.81 -6.17 -10.55
N ASP A 116 8.27 -5.32 -9.62
CA ASP A 116 9.59 -5.40 -9.01
C ASP A 116 9.73 -6.59 -8.04
N GLY A 117 8.63 -7.30 -7.76
CA GLY A 117 8.63 -8.54 -6.99
C GLY A 117 8.66 -8.35 -5.47
N TYR A 118 8.44 -7.13 -4.96
CA TYR A 118 8.40 -6.86 -3.52
C TYR A 118 7.31 -7.68 -2.81
N PHE A 119 6.14 -7.88 -3.44
CA PHE A 119 5.09 -8.75 -2.87
C PHE A 119 5.48 -10.22 -2.82
N ALA A 120 6.22 -10.71 -3.81
CA ALA A 120 6.72 -12.09 -3.79
C ALA A 120 7.77 -12.28 -2.69
N PHE A 121 8.69 -11.32 -2.55
CA PHE A 121 9.67 -11.30 -1.49
C PHE A 121 9.01 -11.21 -0.10
N ALA A 122 8.06 -10.31 0.10
CA ALA A 122 7.34 -10.15 1.37
C ALA A 122 6.57 -11.42 1.76
N ARG A 123 5.90 -12.09 0.79
CA ARG A 123 5.25 -13.38 1.04
C ARG A 123 6.24 -14.48 1.42
N GLY A 124 7.38 -14.55 0.73
CA GLY A 124 8.46 -15.49 1.05
C GLY A 124 9.04 -15.24 2.44
N GLY A 125 9.30 -13.98 2.78
CA GLY A 125 9.76 -13.57 4.10
C GLY A 125 8.74 -13.91 5.20
N TYR A 126 7.46 -13.63 4.97
CA TYR A 126 6.40 -13.98 5.90
C TYR A 126 6.30 -15.49 6.13
N TYR A 127 6.45 -16.31 5.09
CA TYR A 127 6.51 -17.77 5.23
C TYR A 127 7.69 -18.24 6.09
N VAL A 128 8.88 -17.67 5.90
CA VAL A 128 10.06 -17.96 6.73
C VAL A 128 9.82 -17.54 8.18
N LEU A 129 9.27 -16.34 8.40
CA LEU A 129 8.92 -15.84 9.73
C LEU A 129 7.89 -16.74 10.42
N GLN A 130 6.86 -17.19 9.72
CA GLN A 130 5.88 -18.12 10.27
C GLN A 130 6.52 -19.45 10.68
N ARG A 131 7.41 -20.00 9.85
CA ARG A 131 8.17 -21.21 10.19
C ARG A 131 9.01 -21.03 11.45
N ILE A 132 9.71 -19.90 11.55
CA ILE A 132 10.51 -19.58 12.74
C ILE A 132 9.61 -19.51 13.97
N VAL A 133 8.50 -18.77 13.91
CA VAL A 133 7.57 -18.64 15.05
C VAL A 133 6.87 -19.97 15.40
N THR A 134 6.72 -20.88 14.44
CA THR A 134 6.09 -22.20 14.68
C THR A 134 7.08 -23.22 15.26
N GLU A 135 8.34 -23.19 14.81
CA GLU A 135 9.36 -24.16 15.20
C GLU A 135 10.19 -23.70 16.41
N PHE A 136 10.30 -22.39 16.63
CA PHE A 136 11.07 -21.79 17.71
C PHE A 136 10.14 -21.10 18.72
N SER A 137 10.45 -21.27 20.01
CA SER A 137 9.72 -20.58 21.07
C SER A 137 10.02 -19.08 21.09
N GLU A 138 9.22 -18.29 21.81
CA GLU A 138 9.48 -16.85 21.99
C GLU A 138 10.88 -16.59 22.59
N GLU A 139 11.31 -17.46 23.50
CA GLU A 139 12.63 -17.42 24.13
C GLU A 139 13.76 -17.65 23.11
N ASP A 140 13.57 -18.61 22.21
CA ASP A 140 14.56 -18.91 21.16
C ASP A 140 14.69 -17.74 20.17
N VAL A 141 13.57 -17.12 19.78
CA VAL A 141 13.57 -15.95 18.87
C VAL A 141 14.25 -14.75 19.53
N ARG A 142 14.01 -14.53 20.83
CA ARG A 142 14.66 -13.46 21.59
C ARG A 142 16.17 -13.70 21.69
N ALA A 143 16.59 -14.92 22.05
CA ALA A 143 18.01 -15.28 22.06
C ALA A 143 18.67 -15.14 20.68
N LEU A 144 17.97 -15.47 19.59
CA LEU A 144 18.47 -15.27 18.23
C LEU A 144 18.63 -13.77 17.89
N GLY A 145 17.66 -12.95 18.30
CA GLY A 145 17.71 -11.49 18.14
C GLY A 145 18.87 -10.86 18.91
N ASP A 146 19.10 -11.31 20.15
CA ASP A 146 20.17 -10.81 21.01
C ASP A 146 21.57 -11.16 20.47
N ASN A 147 21.70 -12.28 19.76
CA ASN A 147 22.96 -12.77 19.20
C ASN A 147 23.05 -12.62 17.66
N ILE A 148 22.16 -11.85 17.04
CA ILE A 148 22.07 -11.78 15.57
C ILE A 148 23.36 -11.25 14.93
N VAL A 149 24.04 -10.30 15.59
CA VAL A 149 25.30 -9.73 15.11
C VAL A 149 26.41 -10.78 15.11
N ASP A 150 26.50 -11.60 16.16
CA ASP A 150 27.50 -12.66 16.27
C ASP A 150 27.24 -13.76 15.25
N LEU A 151 25.97 -14.15 15.04
CA LEU A 151 25.59 -15.10 14.01
C LEU A 151 25.90 -14.59 12.59
N LEU A 152 25.60 -13.31 12.29
CA LEU A 152 25.95 -12.70 11.00
C LEU A 152 27.46 -12.64 10.80
N THR A 153 28.21 -12.34 11.85
CA THR A 153 29.68 -12.33 11.84
C THR A 153 30.23 -13.75 11.61
N LEU A 154 29.63 -14.78 12.21
CA LEU A 154 29.99 -16.17 11.97
C LEU A 154 29.75 -16.57 10.50
N VAL A 155 28.59 -16.22 9.94
CA VAL A 155 28.29 -16.47 8.52
C VAL A 155 29.28 -15.73 7.62
N GLN A 156 29.59 -14.47 7.92
CA GLN A 156 30.62 -13.71 7.22
C GLN A 156 32.00 -14.39 7.32
N ASN A 157 32.36 -14.93 8.48
CA ASN A 157 33.61 -15.64 8.69
C ASN A 157 33.68 -16.97 7.94
N MET A 158 32.56 -17.70 7.87
CA MET A 158 32.48 -18.96 7.11
C MET A 158 32.50 -18.76 5.60
N THR A 159 32.05 -17.59 5.12
CA THR A 159 32.10 -17.23 3.70
C THR A 159 33.46 -16.66 3.28
N GLN A 160 34.43 -16.57 4.19
CA GLN A 160 35.80 -16.23 3.85
C GLN A 160 36.42 -17.29 2.92
N PRO A 161 37.20 -16.90 1.88
CA PRO A 161 37.79 -17.82 0.91
C PRO A 161 38.60 -18.96 1.53
N GLU A 162 39.32 -18.68 2.62
CA GLU A 162 40.15 -19.62 3.34
C GLU A 162 39.32 -20.75 3.97
N VAL A 163 38.16 -20.42 4.55
CA VAL A 163 37.27 -21.41 5.17
C VAL A 163 36.56 -22.25 4.11
N LEU A 164 36.10 -21.61 3.02
CA LEU A 164 35.47 -22.30 1.90
C LEU A 164 36.42 -23.28 1.20
N THR A 165 37.69 -22.89 1.00
CA THR A 165 38.69 -23.77 0.39
C THR A 165 39.02 -24.95 1.28
N LEU A 166 39.16 -24.76 2.60
CA LEU A 166 39.34 -25.86 3.56
C LEU A 166 38.15 -26.83 3.54
N ALA A 167 36.93 -26.31 3.56
CA ALA A 167 35.71 -27.11 3.52
C ALA A 167 35.59 -27.93 2.22
N ASN A 168 35.83 -27.30 1.06
CA ASN A 168 35.80 -27.98 -0.23
C ASN A 168 36.88 -29.08 -0.33
N ASN A 169 38.11 -28.80 0.11
CA ASN A 169 39.20 -29.77 0.13
C ASN A 169 38.88 -30.97 1.04
N ALA A 170 38.24 -30.73 2.19
CA ALA A 170 37.81 -31.80 3.10
C ALA A 170 36.72 -32.69 2.47
N ILE A 171 35.71 -32.06 1.84
CA ILE A 171 34.64 -32.78 1.13
C ILE A 171 35.20 -33.60 -0.03
N GLU A 172 36.14 -33.05 -0.79
CA GLU A 172 36.78 -33.74 -1.92
C GLU A 172 37.64 -34.92 -1.45
N SER A 173 38.38 -34.75 -0.35
CA SER A 173 39.12 -35.83 0.31
C SER A 173 38.19 -36.97 0.80
N MET A 174 37.01 -36.64 1.34
CA MET A 174 36.04 -37.63 1.79
C MET A 174 35.37 -38.36 0.61
N ARG A 175 35.03 -37.64 -0.47
CA ARG A 175 34.48 -38.25 -1.69
C ARG A 175 35.49 -39.16 -2.39
N GLY A 176 36.77 -38.79 -2.40
CA GLY A 176 37.85 -39.61 -2.97
C GLY A 176 38.19 -40.86 -2.15
N GLN A 177 37.99 -40.83 -0.83
CA GLN A 177 38.23 -41.98 0.06
C GLN A 177 37.08 -43.00 0.07
N ALA A 178 35.86 -42.61 -0.33
CA ALA A 178 34.71 -43.52 -0.37
C ALA A 178 34.84 -44.64 -1.43
N THR A 179 35.76 -44.51 -2.39
CA THR A 179 36.00 -45.51 -3.45
C THR A 179 37.10 -46.53 -3.14
N GLU A 180 37.95 -46.29 -2.13
CA GLU A 180 38.97 -47.28 -1.73
C GLU A 180 38.49 -48.08 -0.53
N ASN A 181 37.87 -49.24 -0.81
CA ASN A 181 37.75 -50.36 0.13
C ASN A 181 39.14 -50.99 0.40
N GLY A 182 40.08 -50.19 0.90
CA GLY A 182 41.44 -50.59 1.24
C GLY A 182 41.50 -51.09 2.68
N LYS A 183 42.08 -52.28 2.89
CA LYS A 183 42.28 -52.92 4.19
C LYS A 183 42.78 -51.93 5.27
N PRO A 184 42.36 -52.09 6.54
CA PRO A 184 42.76 -51.20 7.62
C PRO A 184 44.29 -51.08 7.67
N PRO A 185 44.83 -49.86 7.81
CA PRO A 185 46.27 -49.64 7.79
C PRO A 185 46.93 -50.40 8.95
N SER A 186 48.00 -51.13 8.64
CA SER A 186 48.79 -51.85 9.66
C SER A 186 49.41 -50.85 10.65
N THR A 187 49.54 -51.24 11.92
CA THR A 187 50.10 -50.40 13.01
C THR A 187 51.49 -49.83 12.67
N LEU A 188 52.33 -50.60 11.97
CA LEU A 188 53.63 -50.14 11.49
C LEU A 188 53.52 -49.10 10.36
N SER A 189 52.52 -49.26 9.49
CA SER A 189 52.25 -48.31 8.40
C SER A 189 51.75 -46.98 8.95
N LEU A 190 50.94 -46.98 10.01
CA LEU A 190 50.53 -45.76 10.72
C LEU A 190 51.73 -45.04 11.34
N LEU A 191 52.64 -45.78 12.00
CA LEU A 191 53.84 -45.19 12.57
C LEU A 191 54.74 -44.54 11.50
N ARG A 192 54.83 -45.18 10.32
CA ARG A 192 55.54 -44.63 9.16
C ARG A 192 54.84 -43.40 8.57
N GLN A 193 53.51 -43.38 8.51
CA GLN A 193 52.74 -42.22 8.06
C GLN A 193 52.89 -41.01 8.99
N LEU A 194 52.98 -41.22 10.31
CA LEU A 194 53.25 -40.15 11.28
C LEU A 194 54.64 -39.51 11.08
N SER A 195 55.58 -40.25 10.48
CA SER A 195 56.89 -39.70 10.11
C SER A 195 56.88 -38.87 8.82
N ASP A 196 55.77 -38.83 8.07
CA ASP A 196 55.67 -38.01 6.87
C ASP A 196 55.77 -36.51 7.22
N PRO A 197 56.63 -35.73 6.54
CA PRO A 197 56.75 -34.29 6.77
C PRO A 197 55.41 -33.53 6.66
N LYS A 198 54.54 -33.91 5.72
CA LYS A 198 53.24 -33.25 5.51
C LYS A 198 52.29 -33.49 6.69
N VAL A 199 52.28 -34.72 7.22
CA VAL A 199 51.48 -35.09 8.40
C VAL A 199 51.97 -34.34 9.63
N ARG A 200 53.29 -34.24 9.83
CA ARG A 200 53.88 -33.46 10.93
C ARG A 200 53.54 -31.97 10.85
N ILE A 201 53.57 -31.39 9.65
CA ILE A 201 53.14 -30.00 9.43
C ILE A 201 51.65 -29.84 9.76
N GLY A 202 50.79 -30.75 9.31
CA GLY A 202 49.36 -30.73 9.65
C GLY A 202 49.10 -30.81 11.15
N LEU A 203 49.74 -31.76 11.84
CA LEU A 203 49.67 -31.90 13.30
C LEU A 203 50.16 -30.65 14.02
N SER A 204 51.23 -29.99 13.54
CA SER A 204 51.71 -28.73 14.15
C SER A 204 50.69 -27.60 14.06
N LYS A 205 49.95 -27.49 12.94
CA LYS A 205 48.90 -26.49 12.76
C LYS A 205 47.71 -26.76 13.68
N VAL A 206 47.29 -28.02 13.80
CA VAL A 206 46.24 -28.43 14.74
C VAL A 206 46.67 -28.13 16.18
N LEU A 207 47.90 -28.45 16.55
CA LEU A 207 48.44 -28.13 17.87
C LEU A 207 48.53 -26.62 18.12
N THR A 208 48.80 -25.82 17.10
CA THR A 208 48.79 -24.36 17.20
C THR A 208 47.39 -23.82 17.43
N ILE A 209 46.38 -24.35 16.73
CA ILE A 209 44.97 -24.00 16.93
C ILE A 209 44.52 -24.40 18.35
N VAL A 210 44.87 -25.62 18.80
CA VAL A 210 44.54 -26.07 20.16
C VAL A 210 45.25 -25.21 21.21
N SER A 211 46.51 -24.83 20.96
CA SER A 211 47.27 -23.97 21.86
C SER A 211 46.75 -22.53 21.89
N SER A 212 46.25 -22.00 20.76
CA SER A 212 45.63 -20.67 20.73
C SER A 212 44.30 -20.68 21.49
N LEU A 213 43.45 -21.69 21.29
CA LEU A 213 42.19 -21.86 22.03
C LEU A 213 42.43 -22.06 23.54
N ALA A 214 43.47 -22.81 23.92
CA ALA A 214 43.84 -23.00 25.31
C ALA A 214 44.37 -21.71 25.96
N ASN A 215 45.14 -20.89 25.23
CA ASN A 215 45.63 -19.60 25.72
C ASN A 215 44.53 -18.55 25.84
N GLU A 216 43.53 -18.58 24.97
CA GLU A 216 42.35 -17.70 25.02
C GLU A 216 41.54 -17.97 26.30
N ASN A 217 41.28 -19.24 26.61
CA ASN A 217 40.60 -19.64 27.85
C ASN A 217 41.46 -19.50 29.12
N ALA A 218 42.80 -19.58 29.01
CA ALA A 218 43.69 -19.38 30.15
C ALA A 218 43.81 -17.91 30.59
N GLY A 219 43.40 -16.96 29.75
CA GLY A 219 43.26 -15.54 30.09
C GLY A 219 42.09 -15.25 31.04
N GLU A 220 41.03 -16.06 31.01
CA GLU A 220 39.85 -15.89 31.87
C GLU A 220 40.02 -16.49 33.28
N ILE A 221 40.93 -17.43 33.48
CA ILE A 221 41.15 -18.09 34.79
C ILE A 221 41.99 -17.22 35.74
N LYS A 222 42.45 -16.04 35.30
CA LYS A 222 43.35 -15.16 36.08
C LYS A 222 42.71 -13.89 36.64
N ASN A 223 41.37 -13.77 36.62
CA ASN A 223 40.62 -12.74 37.35
C ASN A 223 39.71 -13.35 38.41
#